data_AF-A0A1J3DCJ6-F1
#
_entry.id   AF-A0A1J3DCJ6-F1
#
_cell.length_a   1.000
_cell.length_b   1.000
_cell.length_c   1.000
_cell.angle_alpha   90.00
_cell.angle_beta   90.00
_cell.angle_gamma   90.00
#
_symmetry.space_group_name_H-M   'P 1'
#
loop_
_entity.id
_entity.type
_entity.pdbx_description
1 polymer ?
#
loop_
_entity_poly.entity_id
_entity_poly.type
_entity_poly.pdbx_seq_one_letter_code
_entity_poly.pdbx_strand_id
1 'polypeptide(L)'
;QGRRKGRSLLLEEGVLEWLTSNSHIDSASTQRHIELALCHLAQNEENANDFKRTGSVTEIVRISVESSRDDIRSLAKKILKSNPYFSS
;
A
#
# COMPACT_ATOMS: atom_id res chain seq x y z
N GLN A 1 -10.71 -15.23 10.65
CA GLN A 1 -10.22 -14.71 9.35
C GLN A 1 -8.74 -14.42 9.51
N GLY A 2 -7.89 -15.14 8.77
CA GLY A 2 -6.48 -15.32 9.07
C GLY A 2 -5.60 -14.15 8.62
N ARG A 3 -4.95 -13.47 9.58
CA ARG A 3 -3.74 -12.71 9.27
C ARG A 3 -2.69 -13.73 8.81
N ARG A 4 -2.26 -13.67 7.55
CA ARG A 4 -1.00 -14.33 7.17
C ARG A 4 0.09 -13.75 8.10
N LYS A 5 0.71 -14.61 8.88
CA LYS A 5 1.97 -14.32 9.57
C LYS A 5 3.08 -14.57 8.55
N GLY A 6 4.04 -13.66 8.42
CA GLY A 6 5.05 -13.71 7.36
C GLY A 6 5.02 -12.48 6.45
N ARG A 7 6.21 -11.99 6.09
CA ARG A 7 6.46 -11.09 4.96
C ARG A 7 5.87 -11.68 3.68
N SER A 8 5.26 -10.84 2.85
CA SER A 8 4.63 -11.29 1.60
C SER A 8 5.68 -11.71 0.56
N LEU A 9 5.53 -12.90 -0.02
CA LEU A 9 6.39 -13.39 -1.11
C LEU A 9 6.39 -12.46 -2.34
N LEU A 10 5.30 -11.71 -2.57
CA LEU A 10 5.23 -10.71 -3.64
C LEU A 10 6.31 -9.62 -3.51
N LEU A 11 6.80 -9.37 -2.29
CA LEU A 11 7.87 -8.40 -2.05
C LEU A 11 9.25 -8.95 -2.39
N GLU A 12 9.40 -10.28 -2.45
CA GLU A 12 10.63 -10.93 -2.88
C GLU A 12 10.80 -10.85 -4.40
N GLU A 13 9.68 -10.73 -5.13
CA GLU A 13 9.64 -10.65 -6.59
C GLU A 13 9.67 -9.22 -7.15
N GLY A 14 9.86 -8.20 -6.30
CA GLY A 14 9.93 -6.79 -6.73
C GLY A 14 8.59 -6.20 -7.19
N VAL A 15 7.47 -6.84 -6.81
CA VAL A 15 6.12 -6.39 -7.20
C VAL A 15 5.79 -5.03 -6.59
N LEU A 16 6.37 -4.70 -5.43
CA LEU A 16 6.08 -3.46 -4.72
C LEU A 16 6.55 -2.22 -5.50
N GLU A 17 7.74 -2.28 -6.08
CA GLU A 17 8.32 -1.24 -6.92
C GLU A 17 7.46 -1.03 -8.17
N TRP A 18 7.00 -2.13 -8.79
CA TRP A 18 6.12 -2.06 -9.95
C TRP A 18 4.77 -1.43 -9.59
N LEU A 19 4.14 -1.88 -8.50
CA LEU A 19 2.86 -1.33 -8.06
C LEU A 19 2.95 0.17 -7.76
N THR A 20 4.01 0.58 -7.06
CA THR A 20 4.26 2.00 -6.71
C THR A 20 4.47 2.86 -7.94
N SER A 21 5.14 2.34 -8.97
CA SER A 21 5.37 3.07 -10.22
C SER A 21 4.10 3.21 -11.07
N ASN A 22 3.09 2.36 -10.86
CA ASN A 22 1.89 2.26 -11.70
C ASN A 22 0.59 2.67 -10.99
N SER A 23 0.65 3.13 -9.73
CA SER A 23 -0.53 3.52 -8.92
C SER A 23 -1.20 4.83 -9.35
N HIS A 24 -0.79 5.39 -10.48
CA HIS A 24 -1.32 6.60 -11.09
C HIS A 24 -1.69 6.42 -12.57
N ILE A 25 -1.92 5.18 -13.00
CA ILE A 25 -2.31 4.91 -14.38
C ILE A 25 -3.68 5.54 -14.72
N ASP A 26 -3.83 6.03 -15.95
CA ASP A 26 -5.04 6.76 -16.39
C ASP A 26 -6.34 5.93 -16.37
N SER A 27 -6.22 4.60 -16.32
CA SER A 27 -7.37 3.71 -16.18
C SER A 27 -7.85 3.68 -14.72
N ALA A 28 -8.98 4.34 -14.45
CA ALA A 28 -9.60 4.38 -13.11
C ALA A 28 -9.83 2.98 -12.50
N SER A 29 -10.19 1.98 -13.32
CA SER A 29 -10.36 0.60 -12.85
C SER A 29 -9.03 -0.04 -12.46
N THR A 30 -7.99 0.16 -13.26
CA THR A 30 -6.66 -0.40 -12.99
C THR A 30 -6.03 0.28 -11.77
N GLN A 31 -6.09 1.62 -11.72
CA GLN A 31 -5.62 2.41 -10.59
C GLN A 31 -6.25 1.92 -9.28
N ARG A 32 -7.58 1.76 -9.23
CA ARG A 32 -8.29 1.22 -8.07
C ARG A 32 -7.72 -0.11 -7.58
N HIS A 33 -7.47 -1.05 -8.49
CA HIS A 33 -6.93 -2.37 -8.12
C HIS A 33 -5.50 -2.28 -7.58
N ILE A 34 -4.67 -1.42 -8.18
CA ILE A 34 -3.30 -1.18 -7.73
C ILE A 34 -3.30 -0.54 -6.33
N GLU A 35 -4.11 0.50 -6.11
CA GLU A 35 -4.23 1.16 -4.81
C GLU A 35 -4.71 0.19 -3.72
N LEU A 36 -5.68 -0.69 -4.02
CA LEU A 36 -6.11 -1.74 -3.10
C LEU A 36 -4.99 -2.75 -2.82
N ALA A 37 -4.24 -3.17 -3.84
CA ALA A 37 -3.12 -4.08 -3.65
C ALA A 37 -2.05 -3.48 -2.72
N LEU A 38 -1.69 -2.21 -2.94
CA LEU A 38 -0.79 -1.45 -2.07
C LEU A 38 -1.32 -1.37 -0.64
N CYS A 39 -2.60 -1.03 -0.45
CA CYS A 39 -3.21 -0.98 0.88
C CYS A 39 -3.23 -2.34 1.58
N HIS A 40 -3.51 -3.44 0.87
CA HIS A 40 -3.47 -4.78 1.48
C HIS A 40 -2.05 -5.21 1.86
N LEU A 41 -1.05 -4.91 1.04
CA LEU A 41 0.35 -5.17 1.36
C LEU A 41 0.82 -4.34 2.56
N ALA A 42 0.41 -3.08 2.65
CA ALA A 42 0.78 -2.14 3.71
C ALA A 42 0.12 -2.44 5.08
N GLN A 43 -0.99 -3.20 5.10
CA GLN A 43 -1.62 -3.68 6.35
C GLN A 43 -0.80 -4.73 7.09
N ASN A 44 0.13 -5.41 6.41
CA ASN A 44 1.03 -6.35 7.06
C ASN A 44 2.26 -5.61 7.58
N GLU A 45 2.41 -5.52 8.90
CA GLU A 45 3.56 -4.88 9.54
C GLU A 45 4.89 -5.51 9.15
N GLU A 46 4.92 -6.81 8.82
CA GLU A 46 6.13 -7.49 8.37
C GLU A 46 6.64 -6.99 7.01
N ASN A 47 5.76 -6.34 6.23
CA ASN A 47 6.12 -5.70 4.97
C ASN A 47 6.64 -4.26 5.15
N ALA A 48 6.54 -3.68 6.36
CA ALA A 48 6.78 -2.25 6.55
C ALA A 48 8.20 -1.81 6.19
N ASN A 49 9.20 -2.67 6.44
CA ASN A 49 10.60 -2.39 6.07
C ASN A 49 10.78 -2.31 4.54
N ASP A 50 10.07 -3.13 3.78
CA ASP A 50 10.11 -3.06 2.31
C ASP A 50 9.47 -1.76 1.82
N PHE A 51 8.33 -1.37 2.39
CA PHE A 51 7.66 -0.09 2.08
C PHE A 51 8.56 1.12 2.38
N LYS A 52 9.32 1.08 3.48
CA LYS A 52 10.31 2.12 3.78
C LYS A 52 11.45 2.15 2.77
N ARG A 53 12.04 0.98 2.50
CA ARG A 53 13.21 0.85 1.62
C ARG A 53 12.91 1.29 0.18
N THR A 54 11.70 1.00 -0.30
CA THR A 54 11.24 1.31 -1.65
C THR A 54 10.62 2.71 -1.78
N GLY A 55 10.37 3.39 -0.67
CA GLY A 55 9.66 4.68 -0.67
C GLY A 55 8.15 4.57 -0.85
N SER A 56 7.59 3.37 -0.98
CA SER A 56 6.15 3.12 -1.20
C SER A 56 5.23 3.65 -0.08
N VAL A 57 5.77 4.02 1.09
CA VAL A 57 4.98 4.72 2.12
C VAL A 57 4.41 6.04 1.59
N THR A 58 5.15 6.76 0.74
CA THR A 58 4.70 8.01 0.13
C THR A 58 3.45 7.80 -0.74
N GLU A 59 3.38 6.65 -1.40
CA GLU A 59 2.23 6.21 -2.19
C GLU A 59 1.00 6.00 -1.32
N ILE A 60 1.16 5.39 -0.14
CA ILE A 60 0.07 5.23 0.83
C ILE A 60 -0.41 6.58 1.35
N VAL A 61 0.51 7.52 1.63
CA VAL A 61 0.15 8.89 2.01
C VAL A 61 -0.68 9.56 0.92
N ARG A 62 -0.24 9.48 -0.33
CA ARG A 62 -0.98 10.07 -1.44
C ARG A 62 -2.36 9.44 -1.62
N ILE A 63 -2.46 8.11 -1.65
CA ILE A 63 -3.75 7.39 -1.74
C ILE A 63 -4.71 7.84 -0.63
N SER A 64 -4.20 8.11 0.58
CA SER A 64 -4.98 8.59 1.71
C SER A 64 -5.57 10.00 1.53
N VAL A 65 -5.15 10.73 0.50
CA VAL A 65 -5.64 12.08 0.18
C VAL A 65 -6.35 12.09 -1.16
N GLU A 66 -5.72 11.54 -2.19
CA GLU A 66 -6.04 11.77 -3.60
C GLU A 66 -6.85 10.66 -4.26
N SER A 67 -6.95 9.47 -3.66
CA SER A 67 -7.75 8.39 -4.26
C SER A 67 -9.19 8.85 -4.50
N SER A 68 -9.71 8.57 -5.70
CA SER A 68 -11.11 8.86 -6.07
C SER A 68 -12.12 8.00 -5.32
N ARG A 69 -11.64 7.03 -4.53
CA ARG A 69 -12.42 6.00 -3.85
C ARG A 69 -12.36 6.20 -2.34
N ASP A 70 -13.48 6.61 -1.75
CA ASP A 70 -13.57 6.89 -0.30
C ASP A 70 -13.21 5.70 0.59
N ASP A 71 -13.59 4.50 0.18
CA ASP A 71 -13.27 3.26 0.86
C ASP A 71 -11.76 3.00 0.91
N ILE A 72 -11.08 3.20 -0.22
CA ILE A 72 -9.61 3.04 -0.34
C ILE A 72 -8.89 4.14 0.44
N ARG A 73 -9.34 5.39 0.29
CA ARG A 73 -8.79 6.53 1.03
C ARG A 73 -8.87 6.32 2.54
N SER A 74 -10.02 5.85 3.02
CA SER A 74 -10.23 5.54 4.44
C SER A 74 -9.34 4.39 4.93
N LEU A 75 -9.15 3.36 4.10
CA LEU A 75 -8.24 2.26 4.39
C LEU A 75 -6.78 2.74 4.50
N ALA A 76 -6.30 3.55 3.55
CA ALA A 76 -4.96 4.12 3.58
C ALA A 76 -4.73 4.99 4.84
N LYS A 77 -5.70 5.86 5.19
CA LYS A 77 -5.64 6.64 6.44
C LYS A 77 -5.55 5.74 7.68
N LYS A 78 -6.30 4.64 7.70
CA LYS A 78 -6.26 3.67 8.81
C LYS A 78 -4.89 3.01 8.90
N ILE A 79 -4.32 2.57 7.77
CA ILE A 79 -2.99 1.94 7.70
C ILE A 79 -1.90 2.86 8.26
N LEU A 80 -1.88 4.13 7.84
CA LEU A 80 -0.91 5.12 8.31
C LEU A 80 -0.99 5.36 9.83
N LYS A 81 -2.21 5.27 10.40
CA LYS A 81 -2.43 5.41 11.84
C LYS A 81 -2.10 4.16 12.63
N SER A 82 -2.39 2.98 12.08
CA SER A 82 -2.26 1.71 12.80
C SER A 82 -0.88 1.09 12.71
N ASN A 83 -0.11 1.41 11.67
CA ASN A 83 1.22 0.85 11.47
C ASN A 83 2.29 1.80 12.06
N PRO A 84 2.91 1.47 13.21
CA PRO A 84 3.86 2.37 13.88
C PRO A 84 5.13 2.62 13.05
N TYR A 85 5.40 1.79 12.05
CA TYR A 85 6.51 2.00 11.15
C TYR A 85 6.23 3.11 10.13
N PHE A 86 4.97 3.43 9.83
CA PHE A 86 4.63 4.48 8.86
C PHE A 86 4.46 5.87 9.48
N SER A 87 4.30 5.94 10.80
CA SER A 87 4.49 7.16 11.57
C SER A 87 5.99 7.44 11.73
N SER A 88 6.49 8.42 10.97
CA SER A 88 7.78 9.10 11.21
C SER A 88 7.54 10.51 11.70
#